data_AF-A0A924JNV9-F1
#
_entry.id   AF-A0A924JNV9-F1
#
_cell.length_a   1.000
_cell.length_b   1.000
_cell.length_c   1.000
_cell.angle_alpha   90.00
_cell.angle_beta   90.00
_cell.angle_gamma   90.00
#
_symmetry.space_group_name_H-M   'P 1'
#
loop_
_entity.id
_entity.type
_entity.pdbx_description
1 polymer ?
#
loop_
_entity_poly.entity_id
_entity_poly.type
_entity_poly.pdbx_seq_one_letter_code
_entity_poly.pdbx_strand_id
1 'polypeptide(L)'
;MTKKVTLLAIFTLQFSLFTFGQSDRWQQRIKYMIDVKMDVAKNQFAGTEKLEYTNNSPDTLQKLFLHLYWNAFQPNSSMDVRSRELG
;
A
#
# COMPACT_ATOMS: atom_id res chain seq x y z
N MET A 1 31.39 -48.90 -12.38
CA MET A 1 30.46 -48.64 -11.25
C MET A 1 30.54 -47.20 -10.76
N THR A 2 31.75 -46.69 -10.55
CA THR A 2 32.05 -45.29 -10.16
C THR A 2 31.37 -44.22 -11.03
N LYS A 3 31.45 -44.29 -12.37
CA LYS A 3 30.82 -43.28 -13.24
C LYS A 3 29.29 -43.13 -13.05
N LYS A 4 28.58 -44.23 -12.74
CA LYS A 4 27.13 -44.21 -12.48
C LYS A 4 26.81 -43.57 -11.12
N VAL A 5 27.64 -43.83 -10.12
CA VAL A 5 27.55 -43.22 -8.78
C VAL A 5 27.85 -41.73 -8.86
N THR A 6 28.83 -41.32 -9.66
CA THR A 6 29.14 -39.89 -9.91
C THR A 6 27.99 -39.18 -10.62
N LEU A 7 27.37 -39.82 -11.63
CA LEU A 7 26.19 -39.25 -12.31
C LEU A 7 24.99 -39.09 -11.37
N LEU A 8 24.75 -40.09 -10.51
CA LEU A 8 23.66 -40.05 -9.54
C LEU A 8 23.88 -38.94 -8.50
N ALA A 9 25.13 -38.77 -8.05
CA ALA A 9 25.51 -37.71 -7.12
C ALA A 9 25.31 -36.31 -7.73
N ILE A 10 25.66 -36.12 -9.01
CA ILE A 10 25.43 -34.86 -9.74
C ILE A 10 23.93 -34.59 -9.89
N PHE A 11 23.13 -35.61 -10.21
CA PHE A 11 21.68 -35.47 -10.33
C PHE A 11 21.01 -35.08 -9.00
N THR A 12 21.46 -35.66 -7.88
CA THR A 12 20.98 -35.27 -6.54
C THR A 12 21.42 -33.86 -6.13
N LEU A 13 22.59 -33.40 -6.59
CA LEU A 13 23.10 -32.05 -6.30
C LEU A 13 22.39 -30.96 -7.13
N GLN A 14 21.89 -31.29 -8.32
CA GLN A 14 21.08 -30.38 -9.13
C GLN A 14 19.66 -30.21 -8.58
N PHE A 15 19.13 -31.24 -7.92
CA PHE A 15 17.79 -31.20 -7.31
C PHE A 15 17.74 -30.29 -6.06
N SER A 16 18.86 -30.10 -5.36
CA SER A 16 18.95 -29.26 -4.17
C SER A 16 19.07 -27.75 -4.45
N LEU A 17 19.05 -27.31 -5.71
CA LEU A 17 19.11 -25.88 -6.09
C LEU A 17 17.74 -25.22 -6.28
N PHE A 18 16.62 -25.95 -6.14
CA PHE A 18 15.28 -25.38 -6.24
C PHE A 18 14.79 -24.81 -4.89
N THR A 19 15.39 -23.72 -4.43
CA THR A 19 14.91 -23.00 -3.23
C THR A 19 13.97 -21.87 -3.62
N PHE A 20 12.67 -22.02 -3.35
CA PHE A 20 11.66 -20.95 -3.49
C PHE A 20 11.57 -20.16 -2.17
N GLY A 21 12.47 -19.19 -2.00
CA GLY A 21 12.57 -18.38 -0.76
C GLY A 21 11.92 -17.00 -0.84
N GLN A 22 11.33 -16.62 -1.96
CA GLN A 22 10.72 -15.28 -2.11
C GLN A 22 9.25 -15.34 -1.72
N SER A 23 8.84 -14.48 -0.79
CA SER A 23 7.42 -14.25 -0.48
C SER A 23 6.68 -13.83 -1.74
N ASP A 24 5.46 -14.30 -1.91
CA ASP A 24 4.60 -13.89 -3.02
C ASP A 24 4.47 -12.36 -3.04
N ARG A 25 5.00 -11.72 -4.08
CA ARG A 25 5.09 -10.26 -4.17
C ARG A 25 3.79 -9.74 -4.76
N TRP A 26 2.86 -9.34 -3.91
CA TRP A 26 1.66 -8.64 -4.35
C TRP A 26 1.88 -7.13 -4.42
N GLN A 27 1.55 -6.52 -5.55
CA GLN A 27 1.57 -5.07 -5.72
C GLN A 27 0.15 -4.53 -5.52
N GLN A 28 -0.02 -3.58 -4.61
CA GLN A 28 -1.31 -2.91 -4.42
C GLN A 28 -1.49 -1.83 -5.48
N ARG A 29 -2.75 -1.56 -5.85
CA ARG A 29 -3.09 -0.50 -6.81
C ARG A 29 -4.24 0.32 -6.26
N ILE A 30 -4.11 1.64 -6.40
CA ILE A 30 -5.18 2.59 -6.12
C ILE A 30 -5.43 3.40 -7.37
N LYS A 31 -6.71 3.54 -7.74
CA LYS A 31 -7.16 4.48 -8.76
C LYS A 31 -7.90 5.62 -8.08
N TYR A 32 -7.45 6.83 -8.35
CA TYR A 32 -8.03 8.06 -7.82
C TYR A 32 -8.83 8.77 -8.91
N MET A 33 -9.98 9.29 -8.52
CA MET A 33 -10.70 10.30 -9.27
C MET A 33 -11.02 11.43 -8.30
N ILE A 34 -10.41 12.59 -8.54
CA ILE A 34 -10.52 13.76 -7.65
C ILE A 34 -11.14 14.88 -8.46
N ASP A 35 -12.30 15.35 -8.01
CA ASP A 35 -12.97 16.53 -8.53
C ASP A 35 -12.85 17.64 -7.49
N VAL A 36 -12.22 18.76 -7.87
CA VAL A 36 -11.96 19.88 -6.96
C VAL A 36 -12.36 21.19 -7.62
N LYS A 37 -13.09 22.00 -6.88
CA LYS A 37 -13.38 23.39 -7.17
C LYS A 37 -12.57 24.29 -6.24
N MET A 38 -11.91 25.29 -6.81
CA MET A 38 -11.24 26.36 -6.08
C MET A 38 -12.11 27.62 -6.05
N ASP A 39 -12.34 28.17 -4.86
CA ASP A 39 -12.87 29.52 -4.64
C ASP A 39 -11.68 30.44 -4.35
N VAL A 40 -11.21 31.15 -5.38
CA VAL A 40 -10.04 32.03 -5.29
C VAL A 40 -10.31 33.23 -4.40
N ALA A 41 -11.53 33.77 -4.39
CA ALA A 41 -11.87 34.92 -3.56
C ALA A 41 -11.79 34.58 -2.07
N LYS A 42 -12.09 33.33 -1.69
CA LYS A 42 -12.03 32.84 -0.31
C LYS A 42 -10.77 32.05 0.02
N ASN A 43 -9.89 31.81 -0.96
CA ASN A 43 -8.73 30.91 -0.83
C ASN A 43 -9.12 29.52 -0.32
N GLN A 44 -10.24 28.98 -0.81
CA GLN A 44 -10.79 27.70 -0.35
C GLN A 44 -10.85 26.67 -1.48
N PHE A 45 -10.69 25.40 -1.12
CA PHE A 45 -10.91 24.27 -2.01
C PHE A 45 -12.06 23.43 -1.47
N ALA A 46 -12.94 23.00 -2.35
CA ALA A 46 -14.01 22.06 -2.05
C ALA A 46 -14.03 20.99 -3.14
N GLY A 47 -14.22 19.74 -2.79
CA GLY A 47 -14.13 18.67 -3.77
C GLY A 47 -14.57 17.32 -3.22
N THR A 48 -14.57 16.33 -4.09
CA THR A 48 -14.85 14.93 -3.77
C THR A 48 -13.76 14.05 -4.36
N GLU A 49 -13.31 13.08 -3.57
CA GLU A 49 -12.36 12.06 -3.98
C GLU A 49 -13.07 10.70 -4.00
N LYS A 50 -12.97 9.98 -5.12
CA LYS A 50 -13.34 8.57 -5.23
C LYS A 50 -12.07 7.73 -5.34
N LEU A 51 -11.95 6.76 -4.45
CA LEU A 51 -10.83 5.83 -4.37
C LEU A 51 -11.30 4.41 -4.71
N GLU A 52 -10.67 3.79 -5.70
CA GLU A 52 -10.84 2.36 -6.01
C GLU A 52 -9.56 1.61 -5.64
N TYR A 53 -9.59 0.88 -4.52
CA TYR A 53 -8.47 0.10 -3.98
C TYR A 53 -8.54 -1.34 -4.47
N THR A 54 -7.43 -1.88 -4.97
CA THR A 54 -7.32 -3.29 -5.36
C THR A 54 -6.42 -4.04 -4.38
N ASN A 55 -6.99 -4.91 -3.53
CA ASN A 55 -6.23 -5.80 -2.65
C ASN A 55 -5.70 -7.03 -3.40
N ASN A 56 -4.42 -7.03 -3.76
CA ASN A 56 -3.77 -8.19 -4.39
C ASN A 56 -3.10 -9.12 -3.36
N SER A 57 -3.18 -8.82 -2.06
CA SER A 57 -2.66 -9.69 -1.01
C SER A 57 -3.49 -10.97 -0.91
N PRO A 58 -2.87 -12.13 -0.61
CA PRO A 58 -3.62 -13.32 -0.19
C PRO A 58 -4.37 -13.10 1.13
N ASP A 59 -3.99 -12.09 1.91
CA ASP A 59 -4.60 -11.77 3.20
C ASP A 59 -5.76 -10.78 3.07
N THR A 60 -6.76 -10.96 3.94
CA THR A 60 -7.89 -10.04 4.06
C THR A 60 -7.44 -8.70 4.67
N LEU A 61 -7.63 -7.62 3.92
CA LEU A 61 -7.44 -6.26 4.42
C LEU A 61 -8.59 -5.84 5.34
N GLN A 62 -8.30 -5.61 6.62
CA GLN A 62 -9.32 -5.21 7.61
C GLN A 62 -9.41 -3.69 7.82
N LYS A 63 -8.35 -2.94 7.55
CA LYS A 63 -8.27 -1.49 7.77
C LYS A 63 -7.52 -0.83 6.63
N LEU A 64 -7.99 0.34 6.20
CA LEU A 64 -7.30 1.21 5.27
C LEU A 64 -7.05 2.55 5.96
N PHE A 65 -5.80 2.99 5.98
CA PHE A 65 -5.41 4.28 6.55
C PHE A 65 -5.12 5.27 5.42
N LEU A 66 -5.68 6.47 5.50
CA LEU A 66 -5.58 7.52 4.49
C LEU A 66 -5.03 8.80 5.12
N HIS A 67 -4.15 9.49 4.41
CA HIS A 67 -3.66 10.80 4.82
C HIS A 67 -4.58 11.90 4.28
N LEU A 68 -5.42 12.46 5.15
CA LEU A 68 -6.36 13.55 4.82
C LEU A 68 -5.92 14.87 5.47
N TYR A 69 -4.65 15.26 5.31
CA TYR A 69 -4.07 16.41 6.00
C TYR A 69 -4.81 17.73 5.76
N TRP A 70 -5.34 17.92 4.55
CA TRP A 70 -6.11 19.11 4.19
C TRP A 70 -7.42 19.25 4.99
N ASN A 71 -7.96 18.14 5.50
CA ASN A 71 -9.12 18.13 6.39
C ASN A 71 -8.73 18.19 7.86
N ALA A 72 -7.47 17.91 8.20
CA ALA A 72 -7.02 17.79 9.57
C ALA A 72 -7.10 19.13 10.34
N PHE A 73 -7.19 20.26 9.64
CA PHE A 73 -7.29 21.62 10.20
C PHE A 73 -8.63 22.30 9.91
N GLN A 74 -9.63 21.57 9.40
CA GLN A 74 -10.98 22.13 9.25
C GLN A 74 -11.54 22.54 10.61
N PRO A 75 -12.44 23.53 10.68
CA PRO A 75 -13.10 23.88 11.93
C PRO A 75 -13.71 22.64 12.61
N ASN A 76 -13.45 22.48 13.91
CA ASN A 76 -13.83 21.35 14.75
C ASN A 76 -13.14 20.01 14.43
N SER A 77 -12.12 19.99 13.59
CA SER A 77 -11.21 18.85 13.47
C SER A 77 -10.38 18.68 14.74
N SER A 78 -9.79 17.50 14.93
CA SER A 78 -8.94 17.22 16.09
C SER A 78 -7.74 18.17 16.20
N MET A 79 -7.15 18.61 15.08
CA MET A 79 -6.05 19.57 15.14
C MET A 79 -6.53 21.00 15.38
N ASP A 80 -7.71 21.38 14.88
CA ASP A 80 -8.31 22.70 15.19
C ASP A 80 -8.62 22.83 16.69
N VAL A 81 -9.25 21.81 17.30
CA VAL A 81 -9.52 21.79 18.74
C VAL A 81 -8.21 21.88 19.52
N ARG A 82 -7.23 21.03 19.18
CA ARG A 82 -5.92 21.03 19.84
C ARG A 82 -5.18 22.36 19.70
N SER A 83 -5.28 23.02 18.55
CA SER A 83 -4.66 24.34 18.34
C SER A 83 -5.29 25.42 19.22
N ARG A 84 -6.61 25.34 19.47
CA ARG A 84 -7.32 26.27 20.37
C ARG A 84 -7.05 26.01 21.85
N GLU A 85 -6.75 24.77 22.23
CA GLU A 85 -6.44 24.39 23.60
C GLU A 85 -5.00 24.73 24.02
N LEU A 86 -4.06 24.73 23.06
CA LEU A 86 -2.62 24.92 23.32
C LEU A 86 -2.11 26.32 22.98
N GLY A 87 -2.89 27.13 22.26
CA GLY A 87 -2.56 28.52 21.91
C GLY A 87 -3.13 29.50 22.92
#